data_AF-A0A250FQD6-F1
#
_entry.id   AF-A0A250FQD6-F1
#
_cell.length_a   1.000
_cell.length_b   1.000
_cell.length_c   1.000
_cell.angle_alpha   90.00
_cell.angle_beta   90.00
_cell.angle_gamma   90.00
#
_symmetry.space_group_name_H-M   'P 1'
#
loop_
_entity.id
_entity.type
_entity.pdbx_description
1 polymer ?
#
loop_
_entity_poly.entity_id
_entity_poly.type
_entity_poly.pdbx_seq_one_letter_code
_entity_poly.pdbx_strand_id
1 'polypeptide(L)'
;MTTIEIPKFIEKYKAYEREGGVIDFRIFQLDTEQEDTPYQKHLAVAQQTLISVAEEINTHLDCMAAKLKKNRREFFTMDYDLAVLKDSGKEISVQDFMGWQYEEVSGRIILSGGKLHNRYFYYDDKEVPEKAVPMAEEDLKKEAFAYAFFQPPYSFMITKSNFEKGNFFLDFCRLLFTDISQIEVYKWSTDSSNYFDEGKDWWGSFFWTVYNPCRDWYIGIIASETD
;
A
#
# COMPACT_ATOMS: atom_id res chain seq x y z
N MET A 1 -13.96 -13.28 -11.05
CA MET A 1 -12.74 -12.67 -10.47
C MET A 1 -11.89 -13.75 -9.83
N THR A 2 -10.60 -13.77 -10.14
CA THR A 2 -9.66 -14.81 -9.69
C THR A 2 -8.45 -14.18 -9.03
N THR A 3 -8.03 -14.69 -7.87
CA THR A 3 -6.78 -14.26 -7.22
C THR A 3 -5.56 -14.75 -8.01
N ILE A 4 -4.58 -13.88 -8.20
CA ILE A 4 -3.34 -14.18 -8.93
C ILE A 4 -2.17 -14.28 -7.97
N GLU A 5 -1.37 -15.33 -8.13
CA GLU A 5 -0.07 -15.46 -7.49
C GLU A 5 1.05 -15.11 -8.48
N ILE A 6 1.89 -14.14 -8.11
CA ILE A 6 3.09 -13.78 -8.88
C ILE A 6 4.31 -14.21 -8.05
N PRO A 7 4.98 -15.33 -8.36
CA PRO A 7 6.01 -15.90 -7.49
C PRO A 7 7.14 -14.92 -7.12
N LYS A 8 7.60 -14.12 -8.10
CA LYS A 8 8.63 -13.09 -7.86
C LYS A 8 8.15 -11.96 -6.95
N PHE A 9 6.87 -11.58 -7.07
CA PHE A 9 6.27 -10.60 -6.16
C PHE A 9 6.15 -11.18 -4.77
N ILE A 10 5.66 -12.42 -4.62
CA ILE A 10 5.52 -13.09 -3.32
C ILE A 10 6.87 -13.17 -2.59
N GLU A 11 7.95 -13.49 -3.30
CA GLU A 11 9.30 -13.49 -2.72
C GLU A 11 9.73 -12.10 -2.23
N LYS A 12 9.51 -11.07 -3.06
CA LYS A 12 9.84 -9.67 -2.73
C LYS A 12 8.96 -9.13 -1.59
N TYR A 13 7.69 -9.51 -1.56
CA TYR A 13 6.72 -9.17 -0.53
C TYR A 13 7.10 -9.79 0.81
N LYS A 14 7.45 -11.07 0.85
CA LYS A 14 8.00 -11.70 2.06
C LYS A 14 9.29 -11.04 2.55
N ALA A 15 10.11 -10.50 1.64
CA ALA A 15 11.27 -9.73 2.03
C ALA A 15 10.88 -8.37 2.63
N TYR A 16 9.87 -7.70 2.05
CA TYR A 16 9.31 -6.47 2.59
C TYR A 16 8.75 -6.66 4.02
N GLU A 17 7.92 -7.68 4.24
CA GLU A 17 7.34 -7.99 5.56
C GLU A 17 8.42 -8.26 6.62
N ARG A 18 9.45 -9.04 6.28
CA ARG A 18 10.57 -9.33 7.21
C ARG A 18 11.33 -8.08 7.66
N GLU A 19 11.30 -7.02 6.86
CA GLU A 19 12.00 -5.77 7.12
C GLU A 19 11.09 -4.72 7.78
N GLY A 20 9.89 -5.11 8.23
CA GLY A 20 8.93 -4.27 8.93
C GLY A 20 7.82 -3.70 8.03
N GLY A 21 7.69 -4.19 6.79
CA GLY A 21 6.61 -3.81 5.90
C GLY A 21 5.25 -4.38 6.34
N VAL A 22 4.20 -3.57 6.23
CA VAL A 22 2.86 -3.90 6.77
C VAL A 22 1.70 -3.62 5.79
N ILE A 23 2.01 -3.28 4.53
CA ILE A 23 0.98 -3.06 3.51
C ILE A 23 0.50 -4.40 2.95
N ASP A 24 -0.79 -4.66 3.02
CA ASP A 24 -1.44 -5.81 2.41
C ASP A 24 -1.73 -5.58 0.93
N PHE A 25 -1.34 -6.54 0.10
CA PHE A 25 -1.62 -6.55 -1.34
C PHE A 25 -2.48 -7.75 -1.70
N ARG A 26 -3.52 -7.53 -2.50
CA ARG A 26 -4.34 -8.60 -3.11
C ARG A 26 -4.43 -8.37 -4.60
N ILE A 27 -4.04 -9.35 -5.40
CA ILE A 27 -3.94 -9.22 -6.86
C ILE A 27 -5.04 -10.08 -7.50
N PHE A 28 -5.79 -9.50 -8.42
CA PHE A 28 -6.95 -10.11 -9.04
C PHE A 28 -6.94 -9.96 -10.56
N GLN A 29 -7.47 -10.97 -11.24
CA GLN A 29 -7.94 -10.87 -12.61
C GLN A 29 -9.46 -10.79 -12.63
N LEU A 30 -10.01 -9.83 -13.37
CA LEU A 30 -11.44 -9.75 -13.61
C LEU A 30 -11.81 -10.53 -14.88
N ASP A 31 -12.99 -11.11 -14.89
CA ASP A 31 -13.52 -11.79 -16.08
C ASP A 31 -14.00 -10.71 -17.05
N THR A 32 -13.44 -10.69 -18.26
CA THR A 32 -13.61 -9.60 -19.23
C THR A 32 -14.96 -9.60 -19.95
N GLU A 33 -15.86 -10.53 -19.63
CA GLU A 33 -17.15 -10.70 -20.28
C GLU A 33 -18.21 -9.67 -19.84
N GLN A 34 -18.00 -8.96 -18.74
CA GLN A 34 -18.91 -7.92 -18.26
C GLN A 34 -18.48 -6.53 -18.75
N GLU A 35 -19.42 -5.80 -19.38
CA GLU A 35 -19.26 -4.39 -19.77
C GLU A 35 -19.33 -3.45 -18.56
N ASP A 36 -18.51 -3.72 -17.53
CA ASP A 36 -18.42 -2.89 -16.35
C ASP A 36 -17.58 -1.63 -16.62
N THR A 37 -18.03 -0.51 -16.04
CA THR A 37 -17.25 0.73 -16.00
C THR A 37 -15.99 0.56 -15.14
N PRO A 38 -14.95 1.38 -15.34
CA PRO A 38 -13.74 1.32 -14.52
C PRO A 38 -14.04 1.42 -13.01
N TYR A 39 -14.95 2.33 -12.63
CA TYR A 39 -15.43 2.45 -11.24
C TYR A 39 -15.97 1.13 -10.69
N GLN A 40 -16.83 0.43 -11.43
CA GLN A 40 -17.43 -0.83 -10.98
C GLN A 40 -16.38 -1.94 -10.81
N LYS A 41 -15.39 -1.99 -11.72
CA LYS A 41 -14.27 -2.92 -11.64
C LYS A 41 -13.41 -2.64 -10.40
N HIS A 42 -13.04 -1.37 -10.19
CA HIS A 42 -12.29 -0.94 -9.02
C HIS A 42 -13.08 -1.16 -7.71
N LEU A 43 -14.41 -0.97 -7.70
CA LEU A 43 -15.28 -1.25 -6.56
C LEU A 43 -15.30 -2.74 -6.23
N ALA A 44 -15.49 -3.61 -7.23
CA ALA A 44 -15.49 -5.06 -7.02
C ALA A 44 -14.15 -5.54 -6.43
N VAL A 45 -13.04 -4.98 -6.91
CA VAL A 45 -11.70 -5.24 -6.37
C VAL A 45 -11.60 -4.79 -4.93
N ALA A 46 -12.05 -3.57 -4.61
CA ALA A 46 -12.01 -3.03 -3.25
C ALA A 46 -12.82 -3.91 -2.27
N GLN A 47 -14.04 -4.29 -2.66
CA GLN A 47 -14.89 -5.18 -1.87
C GLN A 47 -14.20 -6.53 -1.61
N GLN A 48 -13.63 -7.14 -2.65
CA GLN A 48 -12.96 -8.43 -2.51
C GLN A 48 -11.67 -8.34 -1.69
N THR A 49 -10.95 -7.23 -1.74
CA THR A 49 -9.79 -6.99 -0.87
C THR A 49 -10.19 -7.00 0.59
N LEU A 50 -11.23 -6.28 0.98
CA LEU A 50 -11.72 -6.29 2.36
C LEU A 50 -12.19 -7.67 2.80
N ILE A 51 -12.97 -8.36 1.96
CA ILE A 51 -13.45 -9.72 2.24
C ILE A 51 -12.24 -10.65 2.47
N SER A 52 -11.28 -10.65 1.55
CA SER A 52 -10.11 -11.53 1.62
C SER A 52 -9.24 -11.26 2.85
N VAL A 53 -9.01 -10.00 3.22
CA VAL A 53 -8.21 -9.68 4.40
C VAL A 53 -8.96 -10.01 5.68
N ALA A 54 -10.26 -9.74 5.74
CA ALA A 54 -11.08 -10.10 6.90
C ALA A 54 -11.12 -11.63 7.10
N GLU A 55 -11.26 -12.41 6.03
CA GLU A 55 -11.20 -13.87 6.09
C GLU A 55 -9.86 -14.36 6.65
N GLU A 56 -8.74 -13.79 6.19
CA GLU A 56 -7.41 -14.15 6.66
C GLU A 56 -7.20 -13.84 8.14
N ILE A 57 -7.47 -12.59 8.56
CA ILE A 57 -7.30 -12.13 9.94
C ILE A 57 -8.22 -12.92 10.88
N ASN A 58 -9.50 -13.05 10.54
CA ASN A 58 -10.45 -13.73 11.40
C ASN A 58 -10.13 -15.22 11.54
N THR A 59 -9.70 -15.89 10.45
CA THR A 59 -9.25 -17.29 10.49
C THR A 59 -8.02 -17.47 11.36
N HIS A 60 -7.04 -16.55 11.26
CA HIS A 60 -5.85 -16.58 12.10
C HIS A 60 -6.21 -16.50 13.59
N LEU A 61 -7.09 -15.55 13.94
CA LEU A 61 -7.55 -15.34 15.31
C LEU A 61 -8.43 -16.48 15.83
N ASP A 62 -9.22 -17.14 14.98
CA ASP A 62 -9.94 -18.37 15.32
C ASP A 62 -8.96 -19.50 15.70
N CYS A 63 -7.92 -19.73 14.90
CA CYS A 63 -6.88 -20.70 15.20
C CYS A 63 -6.14 -20.37 16.51
N MET A 64 -5.84 -19.09 16.75
CA MET A 64 -5.21 -18.64 18.00
C MET A 64 -6.11 -18.86 19.22
N ALA A 65 -7.39 -18.50 19.13
CA ALA A 65 -8.37 -18.68 20.20
C ALA A 65 -8.50 -20.16 20.57
N ALA A 66 -8.59 -21.04 19.56
CA ALA A 66 -8.62 -22.49 19.76
C ALA A 66 -7.34 -23.01 20.43
N LYS A 67 -6.16 -22.58 19.96
CA LYS A 67 -4.86 -22.96 20.53
C LYS A 67 -4.70 -22.51 21.99
N LEU A 68 -5.18 -21.31 22.31
CA LEU A 68 -5.11 -20.72 23.65
C LEU A 68 -6.27 -21.14 24.57
N LYS A 69 -7.26 -21.90 24.05
CA LYS A 69 -8.50 -22.29 24.75
C LYS A 69 -9.25 -21.09 25.34
N LYS A 70 -9.21 -19.95 24.64
CA LYS A 70 -9.92 -18.72 25.01
C LYS A 70 -11.20 -18.58 24.20
N ASN A 71 -12.14 -17.76 24.67
CA ASN A 71 -13.35 -17.47 23.91
C ASN A 71 -12.99 -16.59 22.70
N ARG A 72 -13.48 -16.93 21.50
CA ARG A 72 -13.23 -16.14 20.28
C ARG A 72 -13.67 -14.69 20.40
N ARG A 73 -14.70 -14.40 21.19
CA ARG A 73 -15.20 -13.03 21.47
C ARG A 73 -14.21 -12.15 22.24
N GLU A 74 -13.16 -12.73 22.81
CA GLU A 74 -12.08 -11.98 23.47
C GLU A 74 -11.04 -11.45 22.49
N PHE A 75 -11.07 -11.87 21.23
CA PHE A 75 -10.16 -11.41 20.18
C PHE A 75 -10.88 -10.43 19.25
N PHE A 76 -10.08 -9.57 18.61
CA PHE A 76 -10.54 -8.70 17.53
C PHE A 76 -11.29 -9.49 16.45
N THR A 77 -12.31 -8.89 15.85
CA THR A 77 -12.99 -9.43 14.66
C THR A 77 -13.03 -8.32 13.65
N MET A 78 -12.38 -8.54 12.51
CA MET A 78 -12.48 -7.62 11.40
C MET A 78 -13.89 -7.68 10.82
N ASP A 79 -14.55 -6.54 10.72
CA ASP A 79 -15.88 -6.35 10.15
C ASP A 79 -15.87 -5.18 9.17
N TYR A 80 -16.77 -5.20 8.20
CA TYR A 80 -16.80 -4.23 7.11
C TYR A 80 -18.22 -3.93 6.63
N ASP A 81 -18.43 -2.70 6.18
CA ASP A 81 -19.67 -2.24 5.56
C ASP A 81 -19.44 -1.90 4.09
N LEU A 82 -19.86 -2.82 3.21
CA LEU A 82 -19.74 -2.63 1.76
C LEU A 82 -20.67 -1.53 1.22
N ALA A 83 -21.71 -1.14 1.97
CA ALA A 83 -22.59 -0.04 1.58
C ALA A 83 -21.88 1.31 1.72
N VAL A 84 -21.03 1.47 2.75
CA VAL A 84 -20.16 2.66 2.90
C VAL A 84 -19.18 2.75 1.72
N LEU A 85 -18.70 1.61 1.23
CA LEU A 85 -17.71 1.59 0.15
C LEU A 85 -18.30 1.98 -1.22
N LYS A 86 -19.55 1.59 -1.47
CA LYS A 86 -20.23 1.62 -2.78
C LYS A 86 -20.07 2.93 -3.56
N ASP A 87 -20.20 4.07 -2.88
CA ASP A 87 -20.17 5.41 -3.48
C ASP A 87 -18.98 6.26 -2.97
N SER A 88 -17.99 5.63 -2.35
CA SER A 88 -16.85 6.32 -1.72
C SER A 88 -15.62 6.46 -2.61
N GLY A 89 -15.57 5.71 -3.71
CA GLY A 89 -14.40 5.63 -4.58
C GLY A 89 -14.13 6.96 -5.28
N LYS A 90 -12.87 7.39 -5.27
CA LYS A 90 -12.42 8.55 -6.04
C LYS A 90 -11.16 8.21 -6.82
N GLU A 91 -11.22 8.42 -8.13
CA GLU A 91 -10.04 8.37 -8.99
C GLU A 91 -9.03 9.45 -8.56
N ILE A 92 -7.77 9.06 -8.43
CA ILE A 92 -6.67 9.95 -8.05
C ILE A 92 -5.52 9.83 -9.05
N SER A 93 -4.70 10.87 -9.13
CA SER A 93 -3.52 10.85 -9.99
C SER A 93 -2.44 9.91 -9.45
N VAL A 94 -1.53 9.46 -10.33
CA VAL A 94 -0.34 8.70 -9.94
C VAL A 94 0.50 9.47 -8.92
N GLN A 95 0.62 10.80 -9.08
CA GLN A 95 1.33 11.66 -8.14
C GLN A 95 0.67 11.72 -6.76
N ASP A 96 -0.67 11.78 -6.70
CA ASP A 96 -1.41 11.74 -5.43
C ASP A 96 -1.31 10.38 -4.75
N PHE A 97 -1.31 9.30 -5.54
CA PHE A 97 -1.14 7.93 -5.04
C PHE A 97 0.27 7.69 -4.51
N MET A 98 1.30 8.03 -5.29
CA MET A 98 2.69 7.80 -4.90
C MET A 98 3.16 8.77 -3.81
N GLY A 99 2.62 9.99 -3.80
CA GLY A 99 2.98 11.04 -2.86
C GLY A 99 4.25 11.78 -3.25
N TRP A 100 4.66 12.70 -2.39
CA TRP A 100 5.79 13.61 -2.62
C TRP A 100 7.13 12.88 -2.79
N GLN A 101 7.26 11.65 -2.29
CA GLN A 101 8.47 10.86 -2.47
C GLN A 101 8.72 10.45 -3.93
N TYR A 102 7.71 10.53 -4.80
CA TYR A 102 7.87 10.16 -6.20
C TYR A 102 7.86 11.41 -7.09
N GLU A 103 8.90 11.56 -7.91
CA GLU A 103 8.95 12.57 -8.94
C GLU A 103 8.52 11.97 -10.28
N GLU A 104 7.30 12.29 -10.73
CA GLU A 104 6.70 11.68 -11.92
C GLU A 104 7.52 11.88 -13.21
N VAL A 105 8.13 13.06 -13.39
CA VAL A 105 8.90 13.39 -14.60
C VAL A 105 10.12 12.50 -14.77
N SER A 106 10.83 12.21 -13.67
CA SER A 106 12.07 11.42 -13.72
C SER A 106 11.86 9.95 -13.32
N GLY A 107 10.74 9.64 -12.67
CA GLY A 107 10.47 8.36 -12.02
C GLY A 107 11.37 8.07 -10.81
N ARG A 108 12.06 9.09 -10.27
CA ARG A 108 12.98 8.93 -9.14
C ARG A 108 12.26 9.04 -7.80
N ILE A 109 12.84 8.38 -6.80
CA ILE A 109 12.36 8.39 -5.42
C ILE A 109 13.18 9.35 -4.57
N ILE A 110 12.50 10.13 -3.75
CA ILE A 110 13.05 11.05 -2.77
C ILE A 110 12.94 10.38 -1.39
N LEU A 111 14.06 10.30 -0.68
CA LEU A 111 14.19 9.68 0.64
C LEU A 111 14.87 10.63 1.63
N SER A 112 14.60 10.44 2.92
CA SER A 112 15.32 11.16 3.98
C SER A 112 16.79 10.73 4.01
N GLY A 113 17.69 11.69 4.26
CA GLY A 113 19.12 11.43 4.37
C GLY A 113 19.46 10.64 5.61
N GLY A 114 20.31 9.60 5.44
CA GLY A 114 20.80 8.80 6.56
C GLY A 114 21.79 9.54 7.45
N LYS A 115 22.63 10.41 6.88
CA LYS A 115 23.63 11.21 7.63
C LYS A 115 23.22 12.66 7.83
N LEU A 116 22.56 13.22 6.83
CA LEU A 116 22.02 14.59 6.87
C LEU A 116 20.54 14.51 7.21
N HIS A 117 20.27 14.22 8.50
CA HIS A 117 18.91 14.14 9.02
C HIS A 117 18.11 15.41 8.70
N ASN A 118 16.81 15.26 8.46
CA ASN A 118 15.88 16.33 8.05
C ASN A 118 16.17 16.96 6.68
N ARG A 119 16.96 16.30 5.84
CA ARG A 119 17.10 16.64 4.42
C ARG A 119 16.69 15.46 3.57
N TYR A 120 16.25 15.78 2.36
CA TYR A 120 15.71 14.81 1.42
C TYR A 120 16.59 14.78 0.18
N PHE A 121 16.77 13.60 -0.38
CA PHE A 121 17.65 13.37 -1.52
C PHE A 121 16.97 12.39 -2.46
N TYR A 122 17.20 12.54 -3.76
CA TYR A 122 16.92 11.42 -4.64
C TYR A 122 17.77 10.22 -4.23
N TYR A 123 17.18 9.04 -4.34
CA TYR A 123 17.75 7.80 -3.82
C TYR A 123 19.14 7.48 -4.39
N ASP A 124 19.43 7.94 -5.60
CA ASP A 124 20.67 7.74 -6.35
C ASP A 124 21.63 8.95 -6.32
N ASP A 125 21.26 10.05 -5.64
CA ASP A 125 22.16 11.17 -5.40
C ASP A 125 23.06 10.95 -4.17
N LYS A 126 24.21 11.63 -4.17
CA LYS A 126 25.05 11.70 -2.97
C LYS A 126 24.39 12.59 -1.92
N GLU A 127 24.39 12.15 -0.66
CA GLU A 127 23.92 12.94 0.48
C GLU A 127 24.89 14.09 0.81
N VAL A 128 24.85 15.16 0.01
CA VAL A 128 25.59 16.41 0.20
C VAL A 128 24.62 17.59 0.17
N PRO A 129 24.87 18.68 0.94
CA PRO A 129 23.96 19.82 1.03
C PRO A 129 23.44 20.37 -0.31
N GLU A 130 24.28 20.38 -1.33
CA GLU A 130 24.01 20.94 -2.66
C GLU A 130 23.03 20.10 -3.48
N LYS A 131 22.79 18.86 -3.06
CA LYS A 131 21.90 17.88 -3.69
C LYS A 131 20.60 17.68 -2.91
N ALA A 132 20.40 18.42 -1.82
CA ALA A 132 19.18 18.33 -1.04
C ALA A 132 17.98 18.86 -1.85
N VAL A 133 16.91 18.07 -1.88
CA VAL A 133 15.61 18.47 -2.44
C VAL A 133 14.89 19.32 -1.40
N PRO A 134 14.48 20.55 -1.73
CA PRO A 134 13.68 21.37 -0.83
C PRO A 134 12.28 20.78 -0.69
N MET A 135 11.81 20.62 0.54
CA MET A 135 10.46 20.11 0.85
C MET A 135 9.69 21.18 1.63
N ALA A 136 8.44 21.44 1.25
CA ALA A 136 7.53 22.21 2.09
C ALA A 136 6.96 21.31 3.20
N GLU A 137 6.67 21.89 4.37
CA GLU A 137 6.06 21.13 5.48
C GLU A 137 4.73 20.50 5.08
N GLU A 138 3.98 21.17 4.20
CA GLU A 138 2.71 20.70 3.65
C GLU A 138 2.85 19.45 2.79
N ASP A 139 3.97 19.31 2.06
CA ASP A 139 4.23 18.12 1.26
C ASP A 139 4.49 16.91 2.14
N LEU A 140 5.23 17.11 3.25
CA LEU A 140 5.58 16.04 4.19
C LEU A 140 4.38 15.46 4.94
N LYS A 141 3.25 16.17 4.98
CA LYS A 141 2.00 15.72 5.61
C LYS A 141 1.12 14.89 4.66
N LYS A 142 1.49 14.75 3.39
CA LYS A 142 0.72 13.95 2.42
C LYS A 142 1.02 12.48 2.62
N GLU A 143 0.13 11.81 3.33
CA GLU A 143 0.11 10.36 3.48
C GLU A 143 -0.30 9.70 2.15
N ALA A 144 0.58 8.84 1.63
CA ALA A 144 0.50 8.25 0.30
C ALA A 144 1.20 6.89 0.27
N PHE A 145 1.16 6.18 -0.85
CA PHE A 145 1.70 4.83 -0.97
C PHE A 145 3.20 4.75 -0.65
N ALA A 146 4.03 5.66 -1.18
CA ALA A 146 5.46 5.65 -0.87
C ALA A 146 5.73 5.98 0.60
N TYR A 147 4.93 6.86 1.22
CA TYR A 147 5.01 7.13 2.65
C TYR A 147 4.73 5.87 3.46
N ALA A 148 3.61 5.21 3.22
CA ALA A 148 3.26 3.96 3.89
C ALA A 148 4.37 2.91 3.69
N PHE A 149 4.95 2.83 2.48
CA PHE A 149 5.99 1.85 2.19
C PHE A 149 7.28 2.09 3.00
N PHE A 150 7.75 3.34 3.06
CA PHE A 150 9.05 3.67 3.65
C PHE A 150 9.00 3.98 5.15
N GLN A 151 7.84 4.32 5.69
CA GLN A 151 7.68 4.75 7.08
C GLN A 151 6.63 3.91 7.85
N PRO A 152 6.70 2.57 7.83
CA PRO A 152 5.83 1.73 8.66
C PRO A 152 6.08 1.98 10.16
N PRO A 153 5.09 1.69 11.04
CA PRO A 153 5.19 1.97 12.48
C PRO A 153 6.42 1.36 13.16
N TYR A 154 6.79 0.13 12.79
CA TYR A 154 7.84 -0.64 13.47
C TYR A 154 9.26 -0.42 12.94
N SER A 155 9.52 0.72 12.27
CA SER A 155 10.76 1.06 11.57
C SER A 155 11.11 0.14 10.40
N PHE A 156 11.29 0.73 9.23
CA PHE A 156 11.67 -0.02 8.03
C PHE A 156 13.18 -0.25 7.98
N MET A 157 13.59 -1.50 8.19
CA MET A 157 14.99 -1.91 8.32
C MET A 157 15.66 -2.25 6.98
N ILE A 158 14.95 -2.06 5.86
CA ILE A 158 15.43 -2.48 4.57
C ILE A 158 16.69 -1.71 4.17
N THR A 159 17.81 -2.42 4.06
CA THR A 159 19.08 -1.95 3.51
C THR A 159 19.69 -0.72 4.20
N LYS A 160 20.96 -0.42 3.94
CA LYS A 160 21.71 0.60 4.72
C LYS A 160 21.81 1.95 4.01
N SER A 161 21.47 2.03 2.73
CA SER A 161 21.62 3.23 1.92
C SER A 161 20.34 3.61 1.18
N ASN A 162 20.18 4.92 0.92
CA ASN A 162 19.07 5.40 0.10
C ASN A 162 19.04 4.76 -1.29
N PHE A 163 20.21 4.50 -1.88
CA PHE A 163 20.31 3.83 -3.17
C PHE A 163 19.66 2.45 -3.16
N GLU A 164 19.96 1.63 -2.16
CA GLU A 164 19.37 0.30 -2.02
C GLU A 164 17.86 0.37 -1.71
N LYS A 165 17.45 1.29 -0.81
CA LYS A 165 16.03 1.51 -0.46
C LYS A 165 15.20 1.91 -1.69
N GLY A 166 15.66 2.90 -2.45
CA GLY A 166 14.97 3.37 -3.65
C GLY A 166 14.89 2.30 -4.73
N ASN A 167 15.99 1.58 -4.99
CA ASN A 167 15.95 0.46 -5.94
C ASN A 167 15.01 -0.65 -5.48
N PHE A 168 14.96 -0.98 -4.18
CA PHE A 168 14.04 -1.98 -3.67
C PHE A 168 12.59 -1.60 -3.95
N PHE A 169 12.20 -0.35 -3.65
CA PHE A 169 10.86 0.16 -3.91
C PHE A 169 10.53 0.21 -5.39
N LEU A 170 11.44 0.70 -6.24
CA LEU A 170 11.21 0.76 -7.69
C LEU A 170 11.06 -0.64 -8.29
N ASP A 171 11.87 -1.61 -7.85
CA ASP A 171 11.71 -3.01 -8.26
C ASP A 171 10.37 -3.59 -7.79
N PHE A 172 9.95 -3.27 -6.57
CA PHE A 172 8.66 -3.68 -6.03
C PHE A 172 7.51 -3.12 -6.88
N CYS A 173 7.55 -1.82 -7.19
CA CYS A 173 6.59 -1.17 -8.07
C CYS A 173 6.59 -1.75 -9.48
N ARG A 174 7.76 -2.06 -10.07
CA ARG A 174 7.84 -2.71 -11.39
C ARG A 174 7.16 -4.08 -11.41
N LEU A 175 7.28 -4.85 -10.33
CA LEU A 175 6.62 -6.16 -10.22
C LEU A 175 5.09 -6.05 -10.16
N LEU A 176 4.57 -5.02 -9.48
CA LEU A 176 3.12 -4.79 -9.35
C LEU A 176 2.52 -4.08 -10.56
N PHE A 177 3.13 -2.95 -10.95
CA PHE A 177 2.55 -1.96 -11.85
C PHE A 177 3.12 -2.03 -13.26
N THR A 178 4.28 -2.69 -13.47
CA THR A 178 5.03 -2.70 -14.73
C THR A 178 5.49 -1.30 -15.16
N ASP A 179 4.56 -0.42 -15.54
CA ASP A 179 4.77 1.00 -15.82
C ASP A 179 3.89 1.84 -14.89
N ILE A 180 4.53 2.52 -13.93
CA ILE A 180 3.87 3.36 -12.93
C ILE A 180 3.07 4.50 -13.59
N SER A 181 3.53 5.01 -14.73
CA SER A 181 2.89 6.19 -15.37
C SER A 181 1.56 5.88 -16.04
N GLN A 182 1.22 4.59 -16.21
CA GLN A 182 0.03 4.15 -16.92
C GLN A 182 -1.04 3.55 -16.02
N ILE A 183 -0.80 3.47 -14.71
CA ILE A 183 -1.78 2.86 -13.79
C ILE A 183 -2.98 3.78 -13.58
N GLU A 184 -4.15 3.16 -13.42
CA GLU A 184 -5.36 3.84 -12.94
C GLU A 184 -5.51 3.55 -11.44
N VAL A 185 -5.79 4.59 -10.64
CA VAL A 185 -5.83 4.46 -9.17
C VAL A 185 -7.11 5.05 -8.61
N TYR A 186 -7.75 4.28 -7.74
CA TYR A 186 -8.86 4.73 -6.91
C TYR A 186 -8.46 4.72 -5.44
N LYS A 187 -8.83 5.78 -4.73
CA LYS A 187 -8.82 5.83 -3.26
C LYS A 187 -10.22 5.55 -2.74
N TRP A 188 -10.30 4.80 -1.65
CA TRP A 188 -11.54 4.37 -1.03
C TRP A 188 -11.68 4.92 0.40
N SER A 189 -12.91 4.93 0.91
CA SER A 189 -13.15 5.29 2.32
C SER A 189 -12.53 4.25 3.26
N THR A 190 -11.85 4.73 4.29
CA THR A 190 -11.35 3.93 5.41
C THR A 190 -12.37 3.84 6.56
N ASP A 191 -13.57 4.37 6.39
CA ASP A 191 -14.68 4.20 7.34
C ASP A 191 -15.49 2.92 7.05
N SER A 192 -15.15 2.18 5.99
CA SER A 192 -15.87 0.97 5.59
C SER A 192 -15.47 -0.28 6.38
N SER A 193 -14.53 -0.19 7.33
CA SER A 193 -14.05 -1.34 8.10
C SER A 193 -13.37 -0.89 9.39
N ASN A 194 -13.55 -1.67 10.46
CA ASN A 194 -12.84 -1.44 11.74
C ASN A 194 -11.35 -1.78 11.65
N TYR A 195 -10.90 -2.43 10.59
CA TYR A 195 -9.48 -2.64 10.28
C TYR A 195 -8.70 -1.31 10.26
N PHE A 196 -9.34 -0.25 9.77
CA PHE A 196 -8.69 1.04 9.59
C PHE A 196 -8.66 1.90 10.85
N ASP A 197 -9.28 1.48 11.95
CA ASP A 197 -9.44 2.33 13.12
C ASP A 197 -8.11 2.54 13.87
N GLU A 198 -7.24 1.53 13.87
CA GLU A 198 -5.93 1.61 14.52
C GLU A 198 -5.03 2.66 13.84
N GLY A 199 -4.91 2.64 12.51
CA GLY A 199 -4.03 3.55 11.77
C GLY A 199 -4.43 5.03 11.81
N LYS A 200 -5.70 5.36 12.09
CA LYS A 200 -6.26 6.73 12.00
C LYS A 200 -5.56 7.74 12.91
N ASP A 201 -4.99 7.27 14.02
CA ASP A 201 -4.46 8.17 15.04
C ASP A 201 -2.98 8.53 14.82
N TRP A 202 -2.20 7.72 14.11
CA TRP A 202 -0.72 7.82 14.10
C TRP A 202 -0.09 7.72 12.72
N TRP A 203 -0.15 6.54 12.07
CA TRP A 203 0.54 6.26 10.81
C TRP A 203 -0.30 6.59 9.57
N GLY A 204 -1.62 6.64 9.72
CA GLY A 204 -2.57 6.77 8.65
C GLY A 204 -3.23 5.43 8.30
N SER A 205 -4.37 5.55 7.63
CA SER A 205 -5.14 4.41 7.14
C SER A 205 -5.29 4.53 5.63
N PHE A 206 -5.01 3.43 4.93
CA PHE A 206 -4.81 3.45 3.50
C PHE A 206 -5.67 2.40 2.82
N PHE A 207 -6.41 2.82 1.79
CA PHE A 207 -7.17 1.92 0.97
C PHE A 207 -7.20 2.42 -0.49
N TRP A 208 -6.53 1.67 -1.35
CA TRP A 208 -6.49 1.92 -2.78
C TRP A 208 -6.81 0.68 -3.60
N THR A 209 -7.28 0.91 -4.82
CA THR A 209 -7.23 -0.09 -5.88
C THR A 209 -6.51 0.48 -7.08
N VAL A 210 -5.67 -0.36 -7.70
CA VAL A 210 -4.82 0.01 -8.84
C VAL A 210 -5.10 -0.95 -9.98
N TYR A 211 -5.30 -0.43 -11.19
CA TYR A 211 -5.34 -1.23 -12.41
C TYR A 211 -4.01 -1.11 -13.15
N ASN A 212 -3.42 -2.25 -13.49
CA ASN A 212 -2.23 -2.37 -14.32
C ASN A 212 -2.65 -2.75 -15.76
N PRO A 213 -2.66 -1.80 -16.71
CA PRO A 213 -3.11 -2.08 -18.08
C PRO A 213 -2.12 -2.96 -18.87
N CYS A 214 -0.84 -3.01 -18.49
CA CYS A 214 0.14 -3.86 -19.19
C CYS A 214 -0.07 -5.36 -18.95
N ARG A 215 -0.68 -5.70 -17.80
CA ARG A 215 -0.92 -7.10 -17.39
C ARG A 215 -2.39 -7.46 -17.31
N ASP A 216 -3.27 -6.47 -17.40
CA ASP A 216 -4.71 -6.60 -17.19
C ASP A 216 -5.07 -7.17 -15.81
N TRP A 217 -4.37 -6.68 -14.77
CA TRP A 217 -4.58 -7.10 -13.39
C TRP A 217 -4.97 -5.91 -12.51
N TYR A 218 -5.78 -6.21 -11.50
CA TYR A 218 -6.19 -5.26 -10.48
C TYR A 218 -5.50 -5.61 -9.17
N ILE A 219 -5.06 -4.59 -8.44
CA ILE A 219 -4.40 -4.72 -7.15
C ILE A 219 -5.20 -3.94 -6.13
N GLY A 220 -5.70 -4.63 -5.09
CA GLY A 220 -6.16 -3.98 -3.88
C GLY A 220 -5.00 -3.81 -2.90
N ILE A 221 -4.91 -2.62 -2.31
CA ILE A 221 -3.84 -2.22 -1.39
C ILE A 221 -4.50 -1.66 -0.15
N ILE A 222 -4.26 -2.29 1.00
CA ILE A 222 -4.71 -1.76 2.30
C ILE A 222 -3.58 -1.73 3.31
N ALA A 223 -3.63 -0.77 4.22
CA ALA A 223 -2.71 -0.71 5.34
C ALA A 223 -3.33 0.11 6.47
N SER A 224 -3.24 -0.40 7.69
CA SER A 224 -3.64 0.29 8.92
C SER A 224 -2.99 -0.45 10.09
N GLU A 225 -2.10 0.24 10.79
CA GLU A 225 -1.35 -0.33 11.90
C GLU A 225 -1.03 0.79 12.91
N THR A 226 -0.89 0.42 14.17
CA THR A 226 -0.31 1.26 15.24
C THR A 226 1.05 0.73 15.68
N ASP A 227 1.72 1.47 16.57
CA ASP A 227 2.96 1.07 17.22
C ASP A 227 2.78 0.04 18.36
#